data_AF-A0A0P9RT53-F1
#
_entry.id   AF-A0A0P9RT53-F1
#
_cell.length_a   1.000
_cell.length_b   1.000
_cell.length_c   1.000
_cell.angle_alpha   90.00
_cell.angle_beta   90.00
_cell.angle_gamma   90.00
#
_symmetry.space_group_name_H-M   'P 1'
#
loop_
_entity.id
_entity.type
_entity.pdbx_description
1 polymer ?
#
loop_
_entity_poly.entity_id
_entity_poly.type
_entity_poly.pdbx_seq_one_letter_code
_entity_poly.pdbx_strand_id
1 'polypeptide(L)'
;MVIAQKDGHDKTDWKQIAARLKGFGVKHIVLIGPMPSWSPSLPSVIVNRHWGLSESHIRDPALDQSVMRVDQTTRVLAVSAGIQFVSLIDKLCIADACRVRLENSRSLLQIDSGHLSAEGSLYVVRNYVLPQLVNESSKQRGAEL
;
A
#
# COMPACT_ATOMS: atom_id res chain seq x y z
N MET A 1 -13.97 3.88 -6.93
CA MET A 1 -13.24 2.72 -7.46
C MET A 1 -11.91 2.61 -6.72
N VAL A 2 -11.55 1.40 -6.29
CA VAL A 2 -10.23 1.11 -5.71
C VAL A 2 -9.47 0.23 -6.68
N ILE A 3 -8.23 0.58 -6.98
CA ILE A 3 -7.34 -0.16 -7.87
C ILE A 3 -6.12 -0.58 -7.06
N ALA A 4 -5.68 -1.83 -7.25
CA ALA A 4 -4.42 -2.36 -6.76
C ALA A 4 -3.80 -3.23 -7.86
N GLN A 5 -2.48 -3.31 -7.88
CA GLN A 5 -1.72 -4.12 -8.84
C GLN A 5 -0.63 -4.88 -8.09
N LYS A 6 -0.19 -6.03 -8.61
CA LYS A 6 0.93 -6.77 -8.01
C LYS A 6 2.26 -6.07 -8.32
N ASP A 7 2.56 -5.90 -9.60
CA ASP A 7 3.86 -5.41 -10.10
C ASP A 7 3.69 -4.36 -11.20
N GLY A 8 4.74 -3.58 -11.51
CA GLY A 8 4.76 -2.69 -12.68
C GLY A 8 3.92 -1.41 -12.53
N HIS A 9 3.69 -0.97 -11.30
CA HIS A 9 2.90 0.24 -11.02
C HIS A 9 3.48 1.49 -11.70
N ASP A 10 4.79 1.56 -11.84
CA ASP A 10 5.54 2.64 -12.50
C ASP A 10 5.50 2.58 -14.03
N LYS A 11 4.99 1.49 -14.60
CA LYS A 11 4.90 1.26 -16.06
C LYS A 11 3.47 1.32 -16.59
N THR A 12 2.48 1.29 -15.71
CA THR A 12 1.07 1.31 -16.09
C THR A 12 0.65 2.70 -16.57
N ASP A 13 -0.10 2.75 -17.68
CA ASP A 13 -0.74 3.98 -18.15
C ASP A 13 -1.97 4.32 -17.29
N TRP A 14 -1.72 4.95 -16.14
CA TRP A 14 -2.77 5.39 -15.23
C TRP A 14 -3.69 6.45 -15.83
N LYS A 15 -3.23 7.23 -16.82
CA LYS A 15 -4.07 8.25 -17.49
C LYS A 15 -5.14 7.57 -18.33
N GLN A 16 -4.77 6.56 -19.12
CA GLN A 16 -5.72 5.80 -19.92
C GLN A 16 -6.74 5.08 -19.03
N ILE A 17 -6.29 4.44 -17.94
CA ILE A 17 -7.18 3.77 -16.98
C ILE A 17 -8.14 4.77 -16.34
N ALA A 18 -7.63 5.91 -15.86
CA ALA A 18 -8.47 6.95 -15.26
C ALA A 18 -9.52 7.48 -16.24
N ALA A 19 -9.12 7.77 -17.48
CA ALA A 19 -10.04 8.24 -18.51
C ALA A 19 -11.15 7.23 -18.78
N ARG A 20 -10.80 5.93 -18.89
CA ARG A 20 -11.78 4.87 -19.12
C ARG A 20 -12.77 4.72 -17.97
N LEU A 21 -12.29 4.72 -16.72
CA LEU A 21 -13.13 4.63 -15.54
C LEU A 21 -14.05 5.85 -15.37
N LYS A 22 -13.52 7.05 -15.60
CA LYS A 22 -14.32 8.28 -15.60
C LYS A 22 -15.41 8.24 -16.68
N GLY A 23 -15.11 7.69 -17.86
CA GLY A 23 -16.09 7.44 -18.92
C GLY A 23 -17.22 6.48 -18.53
N PHE A 24 -16.99 5.58 -17.56
CA PHE A 24 -18.02 4.73 -16.95
C PHE A 24 -18.76 5.40 -15.77
N GLY A 25 -18.55 6.69 -15.54
CA GLY A 25 -19.20 7.44 -14.45
C GLY A 25 -18.50 7.31 -13.09
N VAL A 26 -17.31 6.71 -13.02
CA VAL A 26 -16.53 6.67 -11.78
C VAL A 26 -16.03 8.07 -11.43
N LYS A 27 -16.59 8.64 -10.36
CA LYS A 27 -16.21 9.98 -9.88
C LYS A 27 -14.88 9.98 -9.13
N HIS A 28 -14.62 8.92 -8.37
CA HIS A 28 -13.50 8.82 -7.43
C HIS A 28 -12.69 7.56 -7.68
N ILE A 29 -11.39 7.73 -7.91
CA ILE A 29 -10.45 6.64 -8.16
C ILE A 29 -9.35 6.72 -7.11
N VAL A 30 -9.19 5.63 -6.36
CA VAL A 30 -8.10 5.45 -5.39
C VAL A 30 -7.19 4.35 -5.93
N LEU A 31 -5.91 4.67 -6.14
CA LEU A 31 -4.87 3.71 -6.45
C LEU A 31 -4.07 3.41 -5.19
N ILE A 32 -4.02 2.13 -4.81
CA ILE A 32 -3.15 1.63 -3.76
C ILE A 32 -1.78 1.37 -4.39
N GLY A 33 -0.74 2.00 -3.83
CA GLY A 33 0.65 1.78 -4.21
C GLY A 33 1.19 0.43 -3.73
N PRO A 34 2.40 0.06 -4.16
CA PRO A 34 2.99 -1.21 -3.78
C PRO A 34 3.26 -1.28 -2.27
N MET A 35 3.24 -2.50 -1.73
CA MET A 35 3.61 -2.78 -0.35
C MET A 35 5.10 -3.14 -0.23
N PRO A 36 5.75 -2.98 0.93
CA PRO A 36 7.14 -3.42 1.10
C PRO A 36 7.25 -4.92 0.82
N SER A 37 8.25 -5.32 0.03
CA SER A 37 8.49 -6.73 -0.31
C SER A 37 9.85 -7.19 0.22
N TRP A 38 9.97 -8.49 0.48
CA TRP A 38 11.13 -9.10 1.12
C TRP A 38 11.58 -10.31 0.31
N SER A 39 12.89 -10.47 0.10
CA SER A 39 13.46 -11.63 -0.58
C SER A 39 14.24 -12.53 0.39
N PRO A 40 13.92 -13.85 0.50
CA PRO A 40 12.93 -14.57 -0.30
C PRO A 40 11.47 -14.37 0.16
N SER A 41 11.22 -14.04 1.44
CA SER A 41 9.90 -13.70 1.97
C SER A 41 10.02 -13.11 3.38
N LEU A 42 8.99 -12.41 3.86
CA LEU A 42 9.00 -11.87 5.24
C LEU A 42 9.16 -12.98 6.29
N PRO A 43 8.41 -14.09 6.28
CA PRO A 43 8.61 -15.17 7.25
C PRO A 43 10.05 -15.71 7.26
N SER A 44 10.69 -15.83 6.10
CA SER A 44 12.08 -16.30 6.00
C SER A 44 13.05 -15.31 6.64
N VAL A 45 12.86 -14.00 6.44
CA VAL A 45 13.67 -12.96 7.08
C VAL A 45 13.53 -13.05 8.60
N ILE A 46 12.30 -13.21 9.09
CA ILE A 46 12.02 -13.33 10.51
C ILE A 46 12.69 -14.56 11.12
N VAL A 47 12.52 -15.75 10.55
CA VAL A 47 13.10 -17.00 11.09
C VAL A 47 14.64 -16.94 11.11
N ASN A 48 15.25 -16.37 10.08
CA ASN A 48 16.70 -16.44 9.93
C ASN A 48 17.46 -15.33 10.68
N ARG A 49 16.85 -14.15 10.90
CA ARG A 49 17.58 -12.97 11.44
C ARG A 49 16.87 -12.24 12.57
N HIS A 50 15.56 -12.42 12.74
CA HIS A 50 14.77 -11.71 13.75
C HIS A 50 13.94 -12.67 14.61
N TRP A 51 14.43 -13.90 14.80
CA TRP A 51 13.73 -14.93 15.55
C TRP A 51 13.73 -14.59 17.04
N GLY A 52 12.59 -14.78 17.69
CA GLY A 52 12.40 -14.41 19.10
C GLY A 52 12.28 -12.90 19.35
N LEU A 53 12.52 -12.05 18.35
CA LEU A 53 12.34 -10.62 18.46
C LEU A 53 10.89 -10.21 18.13
N SER A 54 10.47 -9.09 18.73
CA SER A 54 9.07 -8.61 18.70
C SER A 54 8.93 -7.19 18.17
N GLU A 55 9.92 -6.68 17.44
CA GLU A 55 9.84 -5.35 16.85
C GLU A 55 8.71 -5.31 15.82
N SER A 56 7.97 -4.19 15.84
CA SER A 56 6.91 -3.94 14.87
C SER A 56 7.49 -3.60 13.49
N HIS A 57 8.68 -3.00 13.43
CA HIS A 57 9.38 -2.62 12.22
C HIS A 57 10.82 -3.16 12.25
N ILE A 58 11.32 -3.59 11.11
CA ILE A 58 12.71 -4.02 10.96
C ILE A 58 13.37 -3.30 9.79
N ARG A 59 14.66 -3.03 9.95
CA ARG A 59 15.58 -2.70 8.86
C ARG A 59 16.37 -3.95 8.53
N ASP A 60 16.29 -4.43 7.29
CA ASP A 60 16.97 -5.66 6.87
C ASP A 60 17.37 -5.60 5.39
N PRO A 61 18.56 -6.11 5.00
CA PRO A 61 19.00 -6.13 3.61
C PRO A 61 18.09 -6.89 2.63
N ALA A 62 17.21 -7.77 3.13
CA ALA A 62 16.23 -8.46 2.30
C ALA A 62 15.07 -7.57 1.82
N LEU A 63 14.93 -6.36 2.35
CA LEU A 63 13.92 -5.40 1.90
C LEU A 63 14.23 -4.97 0.46
N ASP A 64 13.27 -5.16 -0.44
CA ASP A 64 13.43 -4.76 -1.83
C ASP A 64 13.33 -3.23 -1.98
N GLN A 65 14.48 -2.59 -2.06
CA GLN A 65 14.62 -1.14 -2.26
C GLN A 65 14.08 -0.66 -3.62
N SER A 66 13.91 -1.56 -4.60
CA SER A 66 13.32 -1.18 -5.89
C SER A 66 11.86 -0.78 -5.75
N VAL A 67 11.11 -1.44 -4.86
CA VAL A 67 9.70 -1.15 -4.60
C VAL A 67 9.50 0.26 -4.04
N MET A 68 10.45 0.75 -3.24
CA MET A 68 10.45 2.12 -2.71
C MET A 68 10.50 3.16 -3.85
N ARG A 69 11.33 2.91 -4.87
CA ARG A 69 11.41 3.77 -6.06
C ARG A 69 10.15 3.69 -6.91
N VAL A 70 9.62 2.48 -7.11
CA VAL A 70 8.36 2.25 -7.82
C VAL A 70 7.21 3.02 -7.16
N ASP A 71 7.10 3.04 -5.83
CA ASP A 71 6.08 3.81 -5.12
C ASP A 71 6.15 5.32 -5.45
N GLN A 72 7.36 5.90 -5.41
CA GLN A 72 7.55 7.32 -5.70
C GLN A 72 7.23 7.67 -7.16
N THR A 73 7.67 6.85 -8.12
CA THR A 73 7.32 7.05 -9.53
C THR A 73 5.81 6.91 -9.75
N THR A 74 5.19 5.89 -9.15
CA THR A 74 3.75 5.64 -9.25
C THR A 74 2.94 6.80 -8.70
N ARG A 75 3.36 7.39 -7.57
CA ARG A 75 2.72 8.58 -6.99
C ARG A 75 2.61 9.70 -8.00
N VAL A 76 3.72 10.04 -8.66
CA VAL A 76 3.75 11.12 -9.65
C VAL A 76 2.81 10.81 -10.82
N LEU A 77 2.84 9.57 -11.32
CA LEU A 77 1.97 9.13 -12.42
C LEU A 77 0.48 9.20 -12.03
N ALA A 78 0.12 8.69 -10.85
CA ALA A 78 -1.25 8.70 -10.34
C ALA A 78 -1.79 10.12 -10.14
N VAL A 79 -1.00 11.01 -9.52
CA VAL A 79 -1.35 12.43 -9.37
C VAL A 79 -1.55 13.08 -10.74
N SER A 80 -0.66 12.81 -11.70
CA SER A 80 -0.79 13.34 -13.06
C SER A 80 -2.02 12.83 -13.83
N ALA A 81 -2.57 11.69 -13.41
CA ALA A 81 -3.81 11.11 -13.95
C ALA A 81 -5.07 11.59 -13.20
N GLY A 82 -4.91 12.43 -12.17
CA GLY A 82 -6.00 12.84 -11.29
C GLY A 82 -6.60 11.66 -10.54
N ILE A 83 -5.75 10.73 -10.09
CA ILE A 83 -6.08 9.60 -9.22
C ILE A 83 -5.55 9.88 -7.82
N GLN A 84 -6.35 9.58 -6.80
CA GLN A 84 -5.89 9.65 -5.42
C GLN A 84 -4.97 8.46 -5.12
N PHE A 85 -3.76 8.74 -4.65
CA PHE A 85 -2.74 7.72 -4.42
C PHE A 85 -2.55 7.42 -2.93
N VAL A 86 -2.57 6.14 -2.58
CA VAL A 86 -2.29 5.64 -1.22
C VAL A 86 -0.97 4.87 -1.26
N SER A 87 0.12 5.52 -0.87
CA SER A 87 1.40 4.84 -0.71
C SER A 87 1.36 3.93 0.51
N LEU A 88 1.47 2.62 0.29
CA LEU A 88 1.64 1.69 1.41
C LEU A 88 3.07 1.72 1.93
N ILE A 89 4.06 2.10 1.11
CA ILE A 89 5.43 2.32 1.55
C ILE A 89 5.50 3.37 2.65
N ASP A 90 5.00 4.59 2.41
CA ASP A 90 5.04 5.68 3.40
C ASP A 90 4.25 5.36 4.68
N LYS A 91 3.23 4.50 4.57
CA LYS A 91 2.36 4.14 5.70
C LYS A 91 2.91 2.99 6.54
N LEU A 92 3.65 2.09 5.92
CA LEU A 92 4.18 0.89 6.56
C LEU A 92 5.66 1.01 6.89
N CYS A 93 6.39 1.98 6.33
CA CYS A 93 7.82 2.14 6.54
C CYS A 93 8.18 3.50 7.15
N ILE A 94 9.16 3.49 8.05
CA ILE A 94 9.80 4.68 8.59
C ILE A 94 11.25 4.64 8.10
N ALA A 95 11.58 5.51 7.14
CA ALA A 95 12.78 5.37 6.32
C ALA A 95 12.83 3.97 5.68
N ASP A 96 13.87 3.18 5.96
CA ASP A 96 14.08 1.81 5.49
C ASP A 96 13.70 0.74 6.52
N ALA A 97 13.08 1.13 7.64
CA ALA A 97 12.52 0.21 8.62
C ALA A 97 11.02 0.01 8.32
N CYS A 98 10.65 -1.16 7.83
CA CYS A 98 9.28 -1.46 7.43
C CYS A 98 8.55 -2.34 8.43
N ARG A 99 7.24 -2.14 8.56
CA ARG A 99 6.36 -2.87 9.46
C ARG A 99 6.31 -4.33 9.06
N VAL A 100 6.56 -5.20 10.02
CA VAL A 100 6.54 -6.65 9.87
C VAL A 100 5.56 -7.34 10.80
N ARG A 101 5.13 -6.66 11.87
CA ARG A 101 4.12 -7.13 12.81
C ARG A 101 3.10 -6.04 13.11
N LEU A 102 1.87 -6.46 13.37
CA LEU A 102 0.83 -5.56 13.85
C LEU A 102 1.03 -5.29 15.34
N GLU A 103 0.59 -4.12 15.79
CA GLU A 103 0.62 -3.80 17.22
C GLU A 103 -0.22 -4.79 18.02
N ASN A 104 0.29 -5.19 19.19
CA ASN A 104 -0.36 -6.14 20.08
C ASN A 104 -0.64 -7.53 19.45
N SER A 105 0.00 -7.86 18.34
CA SER A 105 -0.09 -9.16 17.68
C SER A 105 1.30 -9.72 17.38
N ARG A 106 1.46 -11.04 17.52
CA ARG A 106 2.66 -11.73 17.02
C ARG A 106 2.55 -12.07 15.54
N SER A 107 1.38 -11.86 14.93
CA SER A 107 1.12 -12.13 13.53
C SER A 107 1.97 -11.25 12.63
N LEU A 108 2.60 -11.88 11.65
CA LEU A 108 3.33 -11.17 10.62
C LEU A 108 2.36 -10.42 9.70
N LEU A 109 2.83 -9.28 9.18
CA LEU A 109 2.09 -8.49 8.20
C LEU A 109 1.88 -9.26 6.89
N GLN A 110 2.85 -10.10 6.50
CA GLN A 110 2.85 -10.91 5.29
C GLN A 110 3.07 -12.39 5.61
N ILE A 111 2.43 -13.26 4.83
CA ILE A 111 2.52 -14.73 4.98
C ILE A 111 3.51 -15.37 4.00
N ASP A 112 3.89 -14.66 2.95
CA ASP A 112 4.89 -15.07 1.96
C ASP A 112 5.57 -13.82 1.33
N SER A 113 6.05 -13.92 0.09
CA SER A 113 6.75 -12.83 -0.62
C SER A 113 5.84 -11.78 -1.24
N GLY A 114 4.51 -12.00 -1.27
CA GLY A 114 3.57 -11.16 -2.01
C GLY A 114 2.16 -11.04 -1.42
N HIS A 115 1.85 -11.74 -0.33
CA HIS A 115 0.53 -11.70 0.30
C HIS A 115 0.61 -11.21 1.74
N LEU A 116 -0.27 -10.25 2.06
CA LEU A 116 -0.58 -9.87 3.43
C LEU A 116 -1.24 -11.05 4.17
N SER A 117 -1.06 -11.12 5.48
CA SER A 117 -1.91 -11.96 6.32
C SER A 117 -3.36 -11.44 6.33
N ALA A 118 -4.30 -12.24 6.84
CA ALA A 118 -5.68 -11.78 7.01
C ALA A 118 -5.75 -10.54 7.91
N GLU A 119 -5.05 -10.55 9.04
CA GLU A 119 -4.95 -9.39 9.93
C GLU A 119 -4.26 -8.21 9.24
N GLY A 120 -3.17 -8.46 8.49
CA GLY A 120 -2.46 -7.43 7.74
C GLY A 120 -3.32 -6.74 6.69
N SER A 121 -4.13 -7.52 5.97
CA SER A 121 -5.09 -7.01 4.98
C SER A 121 -6.14 -6.12 5.62
N LEU A 122 -6.74 -6.58 6.73
CA LEU A 122 -7.71 -5.79 7.49
C LEU A 122 -7.09 -4.50 8.04
N TYR A 123 -5.85 -4.57 8.53
CA TYR A 123 -5.13 -3.42 9.04
C TYR A 123 -4.90 -2.37 7.94
N VAL A 124 -4.38 -2.77 6.78
CA VAL A 124 -4.14 -1.87 5.65
C VAL A 124 -5.43 -1.21 5.18
N VAL A 125 -6.49 -1.99 5.00
CA VAL A 125 -7.78 -1.46 4.52
C VAL A 125 -8.36 -0.48 5.52
N ARG A 126 -8.42 -0.82 6.81
CA ARG A 126 -9.03 0.01 7.85
C ARG A 126 -8.28 1.32 8.07
N ASN A 127 -6.95 1.29 8.09
CA ASN A 127 -6.15 2.45 8.46
C ASN A 127 -5.80 3.35 7.27
N TYR A 128 -5.67 2.78 6.06
CA TYR A 128 -5.07 3.52 4.93
C TYR A 128 -5.97 3.62 3.72
N VAL A 129 -6.88 2.67 3.47
CA VAL A 129 -7.74 2.68 2.27
C VAL A 129 -9.12 3.25 2.58
N LEU A 130 -9.83 2.75 3.60
CA LEU A 130 -11.17 3.21 3.95
C LEU A 130 -11.26 4.73 4.22
N PRO A 131 -10.32 5.37 4.94
CA PRO A 131 -10.39 6.82 5.17
C PRO A 131 -10.40 7.65 3.88
N GLN A 132 -9.82 7.10 2.81
CA GLN A 132 -9.75 7.74 1.48
C GLN A 132 -11.08 7.68 0.74
N LEU A 133 -11.97 6.76 1.14
CA LEU A 133 -13.29 6.57 0.53
C LEU A 133 -14.39 7.30 1.30
N VAL A 134 -14.25 7.43 2.62
CA VAL A 134 -15.29 8.03 3.48
C VAL A 134 -15.26 9.56 3.46
N ASN A 135 -14.07 10.17 3.39
CA ASN A 135 -13.88 11.63 3.45
C ASN A 135 -14.59 12.42 2.33
N GLU A 136 -14.95 11.76 1.23
CA GLU A 136 -15.67 12.40 0.12
C GLU A 136 -17.20 12.41 0.33
N SER A 137 -17.75 11.43 1.05
CA SER A 137 -19.19 11.35 1.33
C SER A 137 -19.69 12.45 2.29
N SER A 138 -18.77 13.06 3.04
CA SER A 138 -19.04 14.19 3.94
C SER A 138 -18.83 15.54 3.25
N LYS A 139 -17.85 15.65 2.33
CA LYS A 139 -17.64 16.87 1.53
C LYS A 139 -18.76 17.11 0.51
N GLN A 140 -19.33 16.06 -0.07
CA GLN A 140 -20.46 16.19 -1.00
C GLN A 140 -21.76 16.65 -0.31
N ARG A 141 -21.95 16.31 0.98
CA ARG A 141 -23.11 16.78 1.77
C ARG A 141 -23.00 18.24 2.25
N GLY A 142 -21.79 18.80 2.32
CA GLY A 142 -21.56 20.19 2.73
C GLY A 142 -21.56 21.20 1.57
N ALA A 143 -21.66 20.74 0.32
CA ALA A 143 -21.71 21.59 -0.87
C ALA A 143 -23.14 21.72 -1.46
N GLU A 144 -24.13 21.07 -0.82
CA GLU A 144 -25.55 21.11 -1.17
C GLU A 144 -26.41 21.87 -0.12
N LEU A 145 -25.76 22.59 0.81
CA LEU A 145 -26.36 23.48 1.81
C LEU A 145 -25.75 24.88 1.66
#